data_AF-A0A419F148-F1
#
_entry.id   AF-A0A419F148-F1
#
_cell.length_a   1.000
_cell.length_b   1.000
_cell.length_c   1.000
_cell.angle_alpha   90.00
_cell.angle_beta   90.00
_cell.angle_gamma   90.00
#
_symmetry.space_group_name_H-M   'P 1'
#
loop_
_entity.id
_entity.type
_entity.pdbx_description
1 polymer ?
#
loop_
_entity_poly.entity_id
_entity_poly.type
_entity_poly.pdbx_seq_one_letter_code
_entity_poly.pdbx_strand_id
1 'polypeptide(L)' 'MSPIVIQCCVCLRVRKGDAWLVVDKPYQVMRDASHTYCPRCMKVWFDLPEKLSRRVSHRR' A
#
# COMPACT_ATOMS: atom_id res chain seq x y z
N MET A 1 -1.88 10.43 24.43
CA MET A 1 -1.41 9.44 23.42
C MET A 1 -1.76 9.98 22.05
N SER A 2 -0.76 10.14 21.18
CA SER A 2 -1.01 10.50 19.78
C SER A 2 -1.69 9.32 19.07
N PRO A 3 -2.71 9.54 18.21
CA PRO A 3 -3.31 8.45 17.47
C PRO A 3 -2.29 7.84 16.51
N ILE A 4 -2.14 6.51 16.54
CA ILE A 4 -1.32 5.77 15.56
C ILE A 4 -1.91 6.03 14.18
N VAL A 5 -1.06 6.46 13.26
CA VAL A 5 -1.45 6.69 11.87
C VAL A 5 -0.98 5.52 11.03
N ILE A 6 -1.89 4.95 10.24
CA ILE A 6 -1.55 3.86 9.32
C ILE A 6 -1.34 4.46 7.93
N GLN A 7 -0.16 4.25 7.34
CA GLN A 7 0.20 4.78 6.02
C GLN A 7 0.50 3.66 5.01
N CYS A 8 0.11 3.88 3.75
CA CYS A 8 0.44 2.97 2.67
C CYS A 8 1.91 3.14 2.22
N CYS A 9 2.68 2.06 2.20
CA CYS A 9 4.09 2.07 1.78
C CYS A 9 4.30 2.48 0.31
N VAL A 10 3.27 2.35 -0.52
CA VAL A 10 3.39 2.49 -1.98
C VAL A 10 2.88 3.86 -2.46
N CYS A 11 1.65 4.22 -2.07
CA CYS A 11 1.00 5.45 -2.51
C CYS A 11 0.92 6.53 -1.43
N LEU A 12 1.52 6.29 -0.26
CA LEU A 12 1.62 7.22 0.87
C LEU A 12 0.28 7.73 1.44
N ARG A 13 -0.85 7.18 0.99
CA ARG A 13 -2.20 7.44 1.54
C ARG A 13 -2.28 6.99 2.98
N VAL A 14 -3.09 7.69 3.77
CA VAL A 14 -3.29 7.41 5.20
C VAL A 14 -4.66 6.78 5.41
N ARG A 15 -4.75 5.79 6.31
CA ARG A 15 -6.01 5.20 6.76
C ARG A 15 -6.58 6.00 7.93
N LYS A 16 -7.80 6.50 7.77
CA LYS A 16 -8.59 7.18 8.82
C LYS A 16 -9.92 6.43 8.96
N GLY A 17 -10.08 5.67 10.05
CA GLY A 17 -11.18 4.69 10.15
C GLY A 17 -11.02 3.62 9.07
N ASP A 18 -12.03 3.43 8.22
CA ASP A 18 -12.00 2.46 7.11
C ASP A 18 -11.68 3.07 5.74
N ALA A 19 -11.49 4.39 5.69
CA ALA A 19 -11.19 5.10 4.45
C ALA A 19 -9.68 5.32 4.27
N TRP A 20 -9.23 5.26 3.01
CA TRP A 20 -7.87 5.61 2.58
C TRP A 20 -7.87 6.98 1.92
N LEU A 21 -7.24 7.96 2.55
CA LEU A 21 -7.26 9.36 2.14
C LEU A 21 -5.92 9.78 1.54
N VAL A 22 -5.99 10.64 0.53
CA VAL A 22 -4.82 11.38 0.02
C VAL A 22 -4.52 12.49 1.01
N VAL A 23 -3.24 12.66 1.31
CA VAL A 23 -2.75 13.72 2.20
C VAL A 23 -1.89 14.66 1.36
N ASP A 24 -2.28 15.94 1.28
CA ASP A 24 -1.59 16.96 0.46
C ASP A 24 -0.18 17.27 0.94
N LYS A 25 0.09 17.02 2.23
CA LYS A 25 1.44 17.04 2.78
C LYS A 25 1.76 15.63 3.24
N PRO A 26 2.91 15.04 2.86
CA PRO A 26 3.37 13.82 3.50
C PRO A 26 3.39 14.14 4.99
N TYR A 27 2.57 13.45 5.79
CA TYR A 27 2.56 13.63 7.23
C TYR A 27 4.00 13.46 7.66
N GLN A 28 4.63 14.58 8.03
CA GLN A 28 6.03 14.68 8.36
C GLN A 28 6.29 13.64 9.45
N VAL A 29 6.85 12.50 9.01
CA VAL A 29 7.21 11.31 9.76
C VAL A 29 6.71 11.38 11.20
N MET A 30 5.40 11.15 11.39
CA MET A 30 4.91 10.99 12.75
C MET A 30 5.63 9.77 13.30
N ARG A 31 6.33 9.93 14.42
CA ARG A 31 7.16 8.87 15.03
C ARG A 31 6.38 7.56 15.24
N ASP A 32 5.04 7.64 15.26
CA ASP A 32 4.12 6.52 15.47
C ASP A 32 3.32 6.15 14.20
N ALA A 33 3.91 6.27 13.01
CA ALA A 33 3.30 5.80 11.77
C ALA A 33 3.54 4.29 11.57
N SER A 34 2.47 3.50 11.51
CA SER A 34 2.52 2.09 11.11
C SER A 34 2.36 1.98 9.59
N HIS A 35 3.23 1.20 8.94
CA HIS A 35 3.25 1.05 7.49
C HIS A 35 2.53 -0.23 7.03
N THR A 36 1.70 -0.14 6.00
CA THR A 36 0.98 -1.28 5.40
C THR A 36 0.68 -1.05 3.90
N TYR A 37 -0.03 -1.96 3.25
CA TYR A 37 -0.50 -1.78 1.87
C TYR A 37 -1.98 -1.39 1.84
N CYS A 38 -2.35 -0.37 1.07
CA CYS A 38 -3.76 -0.10 0.80
C CYS A 38 -4.32 -1.17 -0.15
N PRO A 39 -5.63 -1.47 -0.14
CA PRO A 39 -6.22 -2.52 -0.98
C PRO A 39 -5.88 -2.39 -2.46
N ARG A 40 -5.82 -1.15 -2.97
CA ARG A 40 -5.44 -0.87 -4.36
C ARG A 40 -4.00 -1.29 -4.66
N CYS A 41 -3.04 -0.91 -3.82
CA CYS A 41 -1.63 -1.25 -4.02
C CYS A 41 -1.37 -2.72 -3.72
N MET A 42 -2.08 -3.31 -2.75
CA MET A 42 -2.02 -4.73 -2.44
C MET A 42 -2.42 -5.56 -3.66
N LYS A 43 -3.54 -5.23 -4.32
CA LYS A 43 -3.99 -5.94 -5.54
C LYS A 43 -2.92 -5.92 -6.63
N VAL A 44 -2.29 -4.78 -6.88
CA VAL A 44 -1.24 -4.67 -7.92
C VAL A 44 -0.01 -5.52 -7.58
N TRP A 45 0.45 -5.47 -6.33
CA TRP A 45 1.68 -6.15 -5.91
C TRP A 45 1.52 -7.66 -5.71
N PHE A 46 0.34 -8.10 -5.29
CA PHE A 46 0.08 -9.51 -5.00
C PHE A 46 -0.65 -10.25 -6.15
N ASP A 47 -1.26 -9.57 -7.13
CA ASP A 47 -1.75 -10.20 -8.39
C ASP A 47 -0.63 -10.35 -9.45
N LEU A 48 0.59 -9.89 -9.15
CA LEU A 48 1.77 -10.03 -10.01
C LEU A 48 2.17 -11.49 -10.34
N PRO A 49 2.00 -12.50 -9.45
CA PRO A 49 2.37 -13.89 -9.76
C PRO A 49 1.59 -14.48 -10.94
N GLU A 50 0.31 -14.12 -11.13
CA GLU A 50 -0.52 -14.75 -12.16
C GLU A 50 -0.11 -14.33 -13.58
N LYS A 51 0.37 -13.10 -13.75
CA LYS A 51 0.80 -12.56 -15.06
C LYS A 51 2.21 -13.00 -15.46
N LEU A 52 3.07 -13.32 -14.50
CA LEU A 52 4.42 -13.82 -14.77
C LEU A 52 4.42 -15.32 -15.10
N SER A 53 3.61 -16.12 -14.42
CA SER A 53 3.50 -17.57 -14.71
C SER A 53 3.05 -17.86 -16.14
N ARG A 54 2.17 -17.03 -16.73
CA ARG A 54 1.74 -17.19 -18.13
C ARG A 54 2.83 -16.93 -19.17
N ARG A 55 3.87 -16.16 -18.85
CA ARG A 55 4.98 -15.88 -19.80
C ARG A 55 6.09 -16.92 -19.78
N VAL A 56 6.21 -17.71 -18.70
CA VAL A 56 7.30 -18.69 -18.57
C VAL A 56 6.92 -20.05 -19.18
N SER A 57 5.64 -20.36 -19.36
CA SER A 57 5.19 -21.62 -19.97
C SER A 57 5.26 -21.67 -21.51
N HIS A 58 5.61 -20.58 -22.19
CA HIS A 58 5.63 -20.51 -23.67
C HIS A 58 7.04 -20.59 -24.29
N ARG A 59 8.04 -21.01 -23.51
CA ARG A 59 9.41 -21.34 -23.96
C ARG A 59 9.82 -22.75 -23.55
N ARG A 60 8.99 -23.75 -23.81
CA ARG A 60 9.41 -25.15 -23.89
C ARG A 60 9.00 -25.72 -25.22
#